data_AF-A0A835LRH0-F1
#
_entry.id   AF-A0A835LRH0-F1
#
_cell.length_a   1.000
_cell.length_b   1.000
_cell.length_c   1.000
_cell.angle_alpha   90.00
_cell.angle_beta   90.00
_cell.angle_gamma   90.00
#
_symmetry.space_group_name_H-M   'P 1'
#
loop_
_entity.id
_entity.type
_entity.pdbx_description
1 polymer ?
#
loop_
_entity_poly.entity_id
_entity_poly.type
_entity_poly.pdbx_seq_one_letter_code
_entity_poly.pdbx_strand_id
1 'polypeptide(L)'
;AGVQLARVNQDTRLNYRFIDLRTPANQGIFLVQYTVIKIFQDYLESQGFCGVITPKLLAGSSEGGSAVFRLDYKGQPACLAQSPQLHKQMVICGDFKRVFEIGPVFRAEDSDTHRHLCEFTGLDVEMVIDEHYSEYLRKTLRLTFEEGVRMLEEAGVKVVLLGNLNTESKRKLGQLVLEKYGTEFYILHRFP
;
A
#
# COMPACT_ATOMS: atom_id res chain seq x y z
N ALA A 1 -2.50 5.00 -44.41
CA ALA A 1 -3.53 5.41 -43.45
C ALA A 1 -3.61 4.36 -42.35
N GLY A 2 -3.33 4.73 -41.09
CA GLY A 2 -3.44 3.78 -39.97
C GLY A 2 -4.90 3.44 -39.73
N VAL A 3 -5.22 2.14 -39.64
CA VAL A 3 -6.58 1.68 -39.32
C VAL A 3 -6.93 2.20 -37.92
N GLN A 4 -8.02 2.96 -37.82
CA GLN A 4 -8.55 3.40 -36.53
C GLN A 4 -9.14 2.20 -35.81
N LEU A 5 -8.45 1.73 -34.78
CA LEU A 5 -8.92 0.63 -33.95
C LEU A 5 -10.10 1.09 -33.08
N ALA A 6 -11.06 0.19 -32.85
CA ALA A 6 -12.18 0.46 -31.95
C ALA A 6 -11.66 0.67 -30.51
N ARG A 7 -12.11 1.75 -29.87
CA ARG A 7 -11.83 2.01 -28.45
C ARG A 7 -12.85 1.25 -27.60
N VAL A 8 -12.37 0.35 -26.73
CA VAL A 8 -13.21 -0.41 -25.80
C VAL A 8 -13.03 0.16 -24.39
N ASN A 9 -14.15 0.43 -23.70
CA ASN A 9 -14.16 0.99 -22.35
C ASN A 9 -13.66 -0.01 -21.30
N GLN A 10 -13.16 0.49 -20.16
CA GLN A 10 -12.57 -0.33 -19.10
C GLN A 10 -13.56 -1.35 -18.54
N ASP A 11 -14.80 -0.96 -18.25
CA ASP A 11 -15.82 -1.88 -17.69
C ASP A 11 -16.09 -3.07 -18.60
N THR A 12 -16.16 -2.84 -19.91
CA THR A 12 -16.30 -3.92 -20.89
C THR A 12 -15.07 -4.83 -20.89
N ARG A 13 -13.87 -4.25 -20.82
CA ARG A 13 -12.62 -5.04 -20.74
C ARG A 13 -12.55 -5.87 -19.46
N LEU A 14 -13.07 -5.36 -18.34
CA LEU A 14 -13.16 -6.08 -17.06
C LEU A 14 -14.22 -7.19 -17.10
N ASN A 15 -15.40 -6.94 -17.69
CA ASN A 15 -16.44 -7.97 -17.87
C ASN A 15 -15.95 -9.14 -18.75
N TYR A 16 -15.07 -8.87 -19.71
CA TYR A 16 -14.46 -9.88 -20.60
C TYR A 16 -12.96 -10.03 -20.35
N ARG A 17 -12.54 -10.03 -19.06
CA ARG A 17 -11.13 -9.97 -18.67
C ARG A 17 -10.28 -11.07 -19.29
N PHE A 18 -10.81 -12.27 -19.47
CA PHE A 18 -10.09 -13.40 -20.10
C PHE A 18 -9.68 -13.13 -21.56
N ILE A 19 -10.38 -12.26 -22.29
CA ILE A 19 -9.98 -11.80 -23.63
C ILE A 19 -8.97 -10.68 -23.50
N ASP A 20 -9.26 -9.68 -22.65
CA ASP A 20 -8.41 -8.51 -22.45
C ASP A 20 -6.99 -8.89 -21.98
N LEU A 21 -6.88 -9.92 -21.14
CA LEU A 21 -5.61 -10.48 -20.66
C LEU A 21 -4.74 -11.07 -21.76
N ARG A 22 -5.27 -11.38 -22.95
CA ARG A 22 -4.47 -11.91 -24.07
C ARG A 22 -3.62 -10.83 -24.75
N THR A 23 -3.87 -9.56 -24.45
CA THR A 23 -3.08 -8.46 -25.03
C THR A 23 -1.66 -8.44 -24.46
N PRO A 24 -0.62 -8.18 -25.29
CA PRO A 24 0.76 -8.11 -24.80
C PRO A 24 0.97 -7.10 -23.66
N ALA A 25 0.25 -5.97 -23.71
CA ALA A 25 0.31 -4.95 -22.67
C ALA A 25 -0.16 -5.48 -21.31
N ASN A 26 -1.32 -6.17 -21.25
CA ASN A 26 -1.80 -6.75 -19.99
C ASN A 26 -0.91 -7.90 -19.51
N GLN A 27 -0.45 -8.78 -20.40
CA GLN A 27 0.52 -9.82 -20.04
C GLN A 27 1.77 -9.21 -19.39
N GLY A 28 2.31 -8.14 -19.97
CA GLY A 28 3.43 -7.40 -19.40
C GLY A 28 3.13 -6.82 -18.01
N ILE A 29 1.94 -6.23 -17.82
CA ILE A 29 1.51 -5.70 -16.51
C ILE A 29 1.51 -6.79 -15.43
N PHE A 30 0.95 -7.98 -15.70
CA PHE A 30 0.92 -9.06 -14.71
C PHE A 30 2.32 -9.66 -14.44
N LEU A 31 3.18 -9.73 -15.46
CA LEU A 31 4.56 -10.17 -15.26
C LEU A 31 5.35 -9.19 -14.39
N VAL A 32 5.20 -7.88 -14.61
CA VAL A 32 5.79 -6.85 -13.75
C VAL A 32 5.24 -6.95 -12.34
N GLN A 33 3.92 -7.10 -12.18
CA GLN A 33 3.27 -7.26 -10.88
C GLN A 33 3.86 -8.45 -10.09
N TYR A 34 3.97 -9.62 -10.71
CA TYR A 34 4.58 -10.79 -10.07
C TYR A 34 6.07 -10.57 -9.76
N THR A 35 6.79 -9.90 -10.66
CA THR A 35 8.21 -9.60 -10.47
C THR A 35 8.43 -8.70 -9.25
N VAL A 36 7.55 -7.72 -9.01
CA VAL A 36 7.60 -6.89 -7.80
C VAL A 36 7.43 -7.73 -6.53
N ILE A 37 6.45 -8.64 -6.50
CA ILE A 37 6.21 -9.57 -5.39
C ILE A 37 7.45 -10.42 -5.13
N LYS A 38 8.02 -10.98 -6.20
CA LYS A 38 9.22 -11.81 -6.12
C LYS A 38 10.43 -11.03 -5.58
N ILE A 39 10.70 -9.84 -6.10
CA ILE A 39 11.83 -9.00 -5.63
C ILE A 39 11.65 -8.64 -4.16
N PHE A 40 10.42 -8.30 -3.74
CA PHE A 40 10.11 -8.01 -2.34
C PHE A 40 10.42 -9.21 -1.45
N GLN A 41 9.95 -10.39 -1.81
CA GLN A 41 10.20 -11.63 -1.08
C GLN A 41 11.71 -11.97 -1.03
N ASP A 42 12.36 -12.07 -2.20
CA ASP A 42 13.78 -12.42 -2.32
C ASP A 42 14.67 -11.47 -1.51
N TYR A 43 14.36 -10.17 -1.53
CA TYR A 43 15.09 -9.17 -0.75
C TYR A 43 14.89 -9.38 0.75
N LEU A 44 13.66 -9.52 1.23
CA LEU A 44 13.39 -9.68 2.66
C LEU A 44 13.94 -10.98 3.23
N GLU A 45 13.83 -12.08 2.49
CA GLU A 45 14.46 -13.37 2.85
C GLU A 45 15.98 -13.22 2.96
N SER A 46 16.63 -12.49 2.02
CA SER A 46 18.06 -12.19 2.11
C SER A 46 18.44 -11.36 3.34
N GLN A 47 17.50 -10.60 3.90
CA GLN A 47 17.66 -9.82 5.13
C GLN A 47 17.23 -10.60 6.39
N GLY A 48 16.97 -11.90 6.27
CA GLY A 48 16.61 -12.78 7.39
C GLY A 48 15.17 -12.62 7.88
N PHE A 49 14.27 -12.07 7.06
CA PHE A 49 12.84 -12.07 7.39
C PHE A 49 12.21 -13.45 7.13
N CYS A 50 11.23 -13.80 7.96
CA CYS A 50 10.42 -15.00 7.82
C CYS A 50 9.04 -14.66 7.21
N GLY A 51 8.65 -15.35 6.16
CA GLY A 51 7.31 -15.23 5.60
C GLY A 51 6.26 -15.87 6.51
N VAL A 52 5.17 -15.15 6.78
CA VAL A 52 4.08 -15.62 7.64
C VAL A 52 2.74 -15.54 6.93
N ILE A 53 1.80 -16.38 7.34
CA ILE A 53 0.43 -16.42 6.82
C ILE A 53 -0.51 -16.26 7.99
N THR A 54 -1.31 -15.18 7.99
CA THR A 54 -2.19 -14.85 9.11
C THR A 54 -3.66 -15.02 8.74
N PRO A 55 -4.54 -15.33 9.71
CA PRO A 55 -5.98 -15.47 9.47
C PRO A 55 -6.58 -14.19 8.86
N LYS A 56 -7.51 -14.37 7.93
CA LYS A 56 -8.27 -13.26 7.31
C LYS A 56 -9.71 -13.15 7.82
N LEU A 57 -10.15 -14.12 8.61
CA LEU A 57 -11.45 -14.13 9.25
C LEU A 57 -11.27 -13.85 10.75
N LEU A 58 -11.79 -12.72 11.21
CA LEU A 58 -11.62 -12.22 12.57
C LEU A 58 -12.97 -12.21 13.30
N ALA A 59 -12.93 -12.37 14.62
CA ALA A 59 -14.13 -12.24 15.46
C ALA A 59 -14.59 -10.77 15.63
N GLY A 60 -13.71 -9.81 15.38
CA GLY A 60 -13.97 -8.38 15.53
C GLY A 60 -12.96 -7.54 14.77
N SER A 61 -13.22 -6.23 14.69
CA SER A 61 -12.32 -5.29 13.99
C SER A 61 -10.96 -5.24 14.67
N SER A 62 -9.89 -5.39 13.89
CA SER A 62 -8.50 -5.31 14.37
C SER A 62 -8.07 -3.87 14.68
N GLU A 63 -8.67 -2.89 14.01
CA GLU A 63 -8.36 -1.47 14.15
C GLU A 63 -9.68 -0.68 14.32
N GLY A 64 -9.69 0.31 15.22
CA GLY A 64 -10.88 1.14 15.46
C GLY A 64 -11.08 2.19 14.36
N GLY A 65 -12.33 2.43 13.97
CA GLY A 65 -12.70 3.59 13.15
C GLY A 65 -12.76 3.38 11.63
N SER A 66 -12.48 2.18 11.11
CA SER A 66 -12.65 1.86 9.68
C SER A 66 -13.76 0.82 9.44
N ALA A 67 -14.37 0.89 8.26
CA ALA A 67 -15.44 -0.01 7.84
C ALA A 67 -14.89 -1.40 7.51
N VAL A 68 -15.53 -2.44 8.06
CA VAL A 68 -15.17 -3.85 7.84
C VAL A 68 -16.28 -4.59 7.10
N PHE A 69 -15.91 -5.53 6.22
CA PHE A 69 -16.86 -6.51 5.70
C PHE A 69 -17.26 -7.47 6.81
N ARG A 70 -18.55 -7.53 7.14
CA ARG A 70 -19.11 -8.41 8.16
C ARG A 70 -19.78 -9.61 7.51
N LEU A 71 -19.67 -10.75 8.16
CA LEU A 71 -20.30 -11.99 7.74
C LEU A 71 -20.76 -12.82 8.95
N ASP A 72 -21.77 -13.65 8.74
CA ASP A 72 -22.13 -14.69 9.69
C ASP A 72 -21.23 -15.91 9.47
N TYR A 73 -20.55 -16.35 10.52
CA TYR A 73 -19.75 -17.56 10.53
C TYR A 73 -20.35 -18.56 11.51
N LYS A 74 -21.30 -19.35 11.01
CA LYS A 74 -21.99 -20.41 11.77
C LYS A 74 -22.75 -19.86 12.98
N GLY A 75 -23.47 -18.76 12.81
CA GLY A 75 -24.21 -18.09 13.88
C GLY A 75 -23.35 -17.20 14.79
N GLN A 76 -22.07 -17.02 14.47
CA GLN A 76 -21.18 -16.08 15.15
C GLN A 76 -20.79 -14.93 14.21
N PRO A 77 -20.81 -13.68 14.66
CA PRO A 77 -20.35 -12.56 13.85
C PRO A 77 -18.85 -12.68 13.59
N ALA A 78 -18.46 -12.47 12.34
CA ALA A 78 -17.07 -12.36 11.93
C ALA A 78 -16.88 -11.19 10.97
N CYS A 79 -15.63 -10.80 10.74
CA CYS A 79 -15.26 -9.83 9.72
C CYS A 79 -14.00 -10.23 8.96
N LEU A 80 -13.84 -9.66 7.76
CA LEU A 80 -12.61 -9.79 7.00
C LEU A 80 -11.54 -8.82 7.53
N ALA A 81 -10.31 -9.30 7.63
CA ALA A 81 -9.17 -8.53 8.14
C ALA A 81 -8.81 -7.37 7.20
N GLN A 82 -8.70 -6.16 7.75
CA GLN A 82 -8.35 -4.95 6.98
C GLN A 82 -6.86 -4.72 6.83
N SER A 83 -6.07 -5.39 7.65
CA SER A 83 -4.63 -5.44 7.63
C SER A 83 -4.21 -6.68 8.43
N PRO A 84 -3.02 -7.26 8.18
CA PRO A 84 -2.46 -8.27 9.06
C PRO A 84 -1.78 -7.66 10.29
N GLN A 85 -1.93 -6.35 10.55
CA GLN A 85 -1.11 -5.59 11.49
C GLN A 85 -1.06 -6.20 12.90
N LEU A 86 -2.23 -6.48 13.49
CA LEU A 86 -2.32 -7.09 14.82
C LEU A 86 -1.63 -8.45 14.88
N HIS A 87 -1.84 -9.29 13.86
CA HIS A 87 -1.24 -10.62 13.82
C HIS A 87 0.27 -10.54 13.66
N LYS A 88 0.79 -9.68 12.78
CA LYS A 88 2.24 -9.47 12.65
C LYS A 88 2.86 -9.08 14.00
N GLN A 89 2.24 -8.16 14.74
CA GLN A 89 2.70 -7.78 16.08
C GLN A 89 2.65 -8.95 17.07
N MET A 90 1.60 -9.78 17.04
CA MET A 90 1.55 -11.00 17.84
C MET A 90 2.67 -11.99 17.47
N VAL A 91 3.01 -12.11 16.19
CA VAL A 91 4.11 -12.95 15.73
C VAL A 91 5.45 -12.41 16.22
N ILE A 92 5.65 -11.08 16.22
CA ILE A 92 6.82 -10.44 16.85
C ILE A 92 6.89 -10.76 18.35
N CYS A 93 5.77 -10.67 19.07
CA CYS A 93 5.69 -11.06 20.49
C CYS A 93 5.95 -12.55 20.72
N GLY A 94 5.82 -13.38 19.67
CA GLY A 94 6.17 -14.80 19.66
C GLY A 94 7.63 -15.08 19.29
N ASP A 95 8.53 -14.12 19.52
CA ASP A 95 9.98 -14.18 19.27
C ASP A 95 10.43 -14.26 17.81
N PHE A 96 9.53 -14.05 16.84
CA PHE A 96 9.95 -13.84 15.46
C PHE A 96 10.47 -12.41 15.31
N LYS A 97 11.77 -12.25 15.07
CA LYS A 97 12.38 -10.90 15.06
C LYS A 97 12.05 -10.07 13.82
N ARG A 98 11.81 -10.72 12.67
CA ARG A 98 11.62 -10.09 11.36
C ARG A 98 10.63 -10.93 10.57
N VAL A 99 9.48 -10.36 10.22
CA VAL A 99 8.42 -11.07 9.49
C VAL A 99 7.86 -10.24 8.35
N PHE A 100 7.41 -10.92 7.30
CA PHE A 100 6.64 -10.32 6.22
C PHE A 100 5.44 -11.17 5.85
N GLU A 101 4.43 -10.55 5.27
CA GLU A 101 3.26 -11.24 4.75
C GLU A 101 2.88 -10.68 3.38
N ILE A 102 2.53 -11.59 2.47
CA ILE A 102 1.98 -11.28 1.16
C ILE A 102 0.61 -11.95 1.10
N GLY A 103 -0.46 -11.16 1.13
CA GLY A 103 -1.80 -11.72 1.27
C GLY A 103 -2.93 -10.74 0.97
N PRO A 104 -4.18 -11.23 0.93
CA PRO A 104 -5.33 -10.37 0.66
C PRO A 104 -5.61 -9.43 1.83
N VAL A 105 -6.00 -8.21 1.49
CA VAL A 105 -6.38 -7.12 2.38
C VAL A 105 -7.75 -6.60 1.95
N PHE A 106 -8.65 -6.41 2.91
CA PHE A 106 -10.04 -6.04 2.63
C PHE A 106 -10.39 -4.67 3.21
N ARG A 107 -10.94 -3.77 2.39
CA ARG A 107 -11.31 -2.40 2.76
C ARG A 107 -12.78 -2.19 2.40
N ALA A 108 -13.61 -1.92 3.40
CA ALA A 108 -15.06 -1.78 3.20
C ALA A 108 -15.50 -0.31 3.21
N GLU A 109 -14.56 0.62 3.09
CA GLU A 109 -14.86 2.04 2.88
C GLU A 109 -15.67 2.23 1.60
N ASP A 110 -16.73 3.05 1.68
CA ASP A 110 -17.53 3.42 0.51
C ASP A 110 -16.78 4.45 -0.33
N SER A 111 -15.83 3.96 -1.14
CA SER A 111 -14.96 4.79 -1.97
C SER A 111 -14.82 4.22 -3.37
N ASP A 112 -15.59 4.79 -4.30
CA ASP A 112 -15.47 4.52 -5.72
C ASP A 112 -14.49 5.50 -6.37
N THR A 113 -13.21 5.12 -6.40
CA THR A 113 -12.18 5.91 -7.09
C THR A 113 -11.23 5.01 -7.86
N HIS A 114 -10.53 5.57 -8.85
CA HIS A 114 -9.49 4.88 -9.63
C HIS A 114 -8.27 4.38 -8.81
N ARG A 115 -8.25 4.57 -7.49
CA ARG A 115 -7.15 4.18 -6.58
C ARG A 115 -7.58 3.27 -5.43
N HIS A 116 -8.87 3.02 -5.27
CA HIS A 116 -9.40 2.23 -4.17
C HIS A 116 -10.03 0.95 -4.70
N LEU A 117 -9.73 -0.17 -4.03
CA LEU A 117 -10.31 -1.47 -4.27
C LEU A 117 -10.77 -2.03 -2.93
N CYS A 118 -11.88 -2.78 -2.94
CA CYS A 118 -12.37 -3.47 -1.75
C CYS A 118 -11.49 -4.66 -1.35
N GLU A 119 -10.73 -5.20 -2.30
CA GLU A 119 -9.75 -6.28 -2.10
C GLU A 119 -8.47 -5.96 -2.89
N PHE A 120 -7.32 -6.10 -2.25
CA PHE A 120 -6.01 -6.00 -2.89
C PHE A 120 -4.98 -6.87 -2.18
N THR A 121 -3.84 -7.11 -2.83
CA THR A 121 -2.71 -7.83 -2.22
C THR A 121 -1.83 -6.87 -1.43
N GLY A 122 -1.78 -7.04 -0.11
CA GLY A 122 -0.86 -6.34 0.78
C GLY A 122 0.55 -6.94 0.74
N LEU A 123 1.55 -6.06 0.88
CA LEU A 123 2.95 -6.42 1.11
C LEU A 123 3.34 -5.81 2.46
N ASP A 124 3.23 -6.60 3.51
CA ASP A 124 3.32 -6.14 4.88
C ASP A 124 4.63 -6.61 5.52
N VAL A 125 5.25 -5.75 6.33
CA VAL A 125 6.50 -6.03 7.04
C VAL A 125 6.35 -5.66 8.51
N GLU A 126 6.99 -6.41 9.39
CA GLU A 126 7.14 -6.07 10.81
C GLU A 126 8.51 -6.57 11.29
N MET A 127 9.17 -5.82 12.17
CA MET A 127 10.44 -6.23 12.76
C MET A 127 10.67 -5.60 14.13
N VAL A 128 11.41 -6.30 14.97
CA VAL A 128 11.97 -5.74 16.20
C VAL A 128 12.96 -4.63 15.83
N ILE A 129 12.84 -3.51 16.54
CA ILE A 129 13.73 -2.36 16.43
C ILE A 129 14.75 -2.47 17.56
N ASP A 130 16.03 -2.30 17.25
CA ASP A 130 17.09 -2.38 18.25
C ASP A 130 17.30 -1.03 18.94
N GLU A 131 17.53 0.04 18.16
CA GLU A 131 17.86 1.36 18.71
C GLU A 131 16.84 2.44 18.32
N HIS A 132 16.51 2.52 17.04
CA HIS A 132 15.67 3.59 16.53
C HIS A 132 14.94 3.17 15.26
N TYR A 133 13.65 3.51 15.14
CA TYR A 133 12.77 3.08 14.05
C TYR A 133 13.25 3.46 12.63
N SER A 134 14.21 4.38 12.52
CA SER A 134 14.79 4.81 11.24
C SER A 134 15.93 3.90 10.74
N GLU A 135 16.30 2.86 11.49
CA GLU A 135 17.42 1.96 11.18
C GLU A 135 17.30 1.29 9.80
N TYR A 136 16.07 1.11 9.28
CA TYR A 136 15.78 0.49 7.99
C TYR A 136 15.69 1.48 6.81
N LEU A 137 15.74 2.79 7.06
CA LEU A 137 15.43 3.83 6.06
C LEU A 137 16.67 4.56 5.50
N ARG A 138 17.80 3.85 5.33
CA ARG A 138 19.11 4.50 5.14
C ARG A 138 19.37 5.09 3.75
N LYS A 139 18.74 4.58 2.69
CA LYS A 139 19.10 4.94 1.30
C LYS A 139 18.14 5.93 0.62
N THR A 140 16.88 5.97 1.04
CA THR A 140 15.85 6.79 0.40
C THR A 140 15.87 8.22 0.94
N LEU A 141 15.60 9.22 0.09
CA LEU A 141 15.41 10.60 0.53
C LEU A 141 14.35 10.66 1.63
N ARG A 142 14.66 11.35 2.73
CA ARG A 142 13.75 11.56 3.86
C ARG A 142 13.49 13.03 4.02
N LEU A 143 12.21 13.38 4.13
CA LEU A 143 11.74 14.71 4.48
C LEU A 143 10.88 14.59 5.72
N THR A 144 11.07 15.47 6.70
CA THR A 144 10.11 15.58 7.80
C THR A 144 8.78 16.14 7.27
N PHE A 145 7.68 15.88 7.96
CA PHE A 145 6.39 16.46 7.60
C PHE A 145 6.47 17.99 7.52
N GLU A 146 7.14 18.62 8.49
CA GLU A 146 7.39 20.06 8.53
C GLU A 146 8.20 20.56 7.32
N GLU A 147 9.24 19.84 6.89
CA GLU A 147 9.98 20.19 5.68
C GLU A 147 9.10 20.09 4.42
N GLY A 148 8.25 19.06 4.35
CA GLY A 148 7.28 18.89 3.27
C GLY A 148 6.24 20.01 3.24
N VAL A 149 5.74 20.44 4.41
CA VAL A 149 4.84 21.58 4.53
C VAL A 149 5.52 22.87 4.09
N ARG A 150 6.75 23.14 4.55
CA ARG A 150 7.50 24.34 4.15
C ARG A 150 7.74 24.39 2.64
N MET A 151 8.09 23.27 2.02
CA MET A 151 8.23 23.19 0.55
C MET A 151 6.91 23.53 -0.16
N LEU A 152 5.77 23.09 0.38
CA LEU A 152 4.46 23.41 -0.17
C LEU A 152 4.11 24.89 0.01
N GLU A 153 4.39 25.47 1.18
CA GLU A 153 4.16 26.89 1.48
C GLU A 153 5.02 27.80 0.60
N GLU A 154 6.30 27.48 0.40
CA GLU A 154 7.21 28.19 -0.51
C GLU A 154 6.69 28.16 -1.96
N ALA A 155 5.98 27.09 -2.35
CA ALA A 155 5.32 26.96 -3.64
C ALA A 155 3.91 27.60 -3.68
N GLY A 156 3.49 28.30 -2.64
CA GLY A 156 2.21 29.00 -2.55
C GLY A 156 1.01 28.11 -2.17
N VAL A 157 1.23 26.87 -1.72
CA VAL A 157 0.16 25.96 -1.29
C VAL A 157 -0.09 26.14 0.21
N LYS A 158 -1.32 26.53 0.58
CA LYS A 158 -1.72 26.61 1.98
C LYS A 158 -1.98 25.21 2.54
N VAL A 159 -1.23 24.83 3.57
CA VAL A 159 -1.41 23.55 4.27
C VAL A 159 -1.72 23.83 5.74
N VAL A 160 -2.67 23.07 6.31
CA VAL A 160 -2.94 23.14 7.75
C VAL A 160 -1.91 22.29 8.48
N LEU A 161 -1.12 22.89 9.38
CA LEU A 161 0.03 22.27 10.04
C LEU A 161 -0.29 20.95 10.80
N LEU A 162 -1.52 20.82 11.29
CA LEU A 162 -2.01 19.62 12.01
C LEU A 162 -2.99 18.78 11.16
N GLY A 163 -3.16 19.13 9.89
CA GLY A 163 -4.04 18.44 8.97
C GLY A 163 -3.30 17.41 8.13
N ASN A 164 -4.00 16.35 7.72
CA ASN A 164 -3.50 15.44 6.71
C ASN A 164 -3.30 16.17 5.37
N LEU A 165 -2.21 15.84 4.65
CA LEU A 165 -2.04 16.32 3.28
C LEU A 165 -3.14 15.75 2.38
N ASN A 166 -3.89 16.63 1.71
CA ASN A 166 -4.85 16.23 0.70
C ASN A 166 -4.14 15.74 -0.58
N THR A 167 -4.91 15.16 -1.51
CA THR A 167 -4.38 14.55 -2.74
C THR A 167 -3.60 15.55 -3.61
N GLU A 168 -4.04 16.80 -3.69
CA GLU A 168 -3.38 17.83 -4.50
C GLU A 168 -2.04 18.24 -3.89
N SER A 169 -2.00 18.44 -2.57
CA SER A 169 -0.78 18.76 -1.83
C SER A 169 0.25 17.63 -1.95
N LYS A 170 -0.18 16.37 -1.85
CA LYS A 170 0.69 15.19 -2.05
C LYS A 170 1.28 15.16 -3.46
N ARG A 171 0.47 15.42 -4.50
CA ARG A 171 0.94 15.47 -5.90
C ARG A 171 1.94 16.60 -6.10
N LYS A 172 1.64 17.80 -5.59
CA LYS A 172 2.51 18.96 -5.73
C LYS A 172 3.84 18.75 -5.00
N LEU A 173 3.81 18.18 -3.80
CA LEU A 173 5.02 17.84 -3.06
C LEU A 173 5.88 16.85 -3.84
N GLY A 174 5.29 15.80 -4.44
CA GLY A 174 6.02 14.87 -5.28
C GLY A 174 6.71 15.54 -6.48
N GLN A 175 6.04 16.49 -7.14
CA GLN A 175 6.65 17.29 -8.21
C GLN A 175 7.83 18.13 -7.70
N LEU A 176 7.66 18.82 -6.57
CA LEU A 176 8.74 19.64 -5.97
C LEU A 176 9.94 18.79 -5.56
N VAL A 177 9.70 17.57 -5.08
CA VAL A 177 10.76 16.62 -4.73
C VAL A 177 11.52 16.17 -5.99
N LEU A 178 10.81 15.86 -7.07
CA LEU A 178 11.43 15.49 -8.34
C LEU A 178 12.29 16.64 -8.90
N GLU A 179 11.76 17.86 -8.90
CA GLU A 179 12.47 19.05 -9.39
C GLU A 179 13.72 19.38 -8.55
N LYS A 180 13.63 19.24 -7.22
CA LYS A 180 14.72 19.62 -6.30
C LYS A 180 15.78 18.53 -6.12
N TYR A 181 15.38 17.27 -6.07
CA TYR A 181 16.24 16.15 -5.69
C TYR A 181 16.42 15.09 -6.79
N GLY A 182 15.71 15.20 -7.92
CA GLY A 182 15.83 14.27 -9.04
C GLY A 182 15.33 12.85 -8.73
N THR A 183 14.43 12.68 -7.76
CA THR A 183 13.86 11.38 -7.37
C THR A 183 12.34 11.40 -7.39
N GLU A 184 11.75 10.32 -7.89
CA GLU A 184 10.29 10.06 -7.84
C GLU A 184 9.88 9.29 -6.57
N PHE A 185 10.85 8.81 -5.79
CA PHE A 185 10.63 8.03 -4.56
C PHE A 185 11.29 8.69 -3.36
N TYR A 186 10.50 8.99 -2.33
CA TYR A 186 10.94 9.62 -1.08
C TYR A 186 10.06 9.17 0.08
N ILE A 187 10.54 9.38 1.30
CA ILE A 187 9.83 9.10 2.54
C ILE A 187 9.50 10.42 3.22
N LEU A 188 8.22 10.62 3.54
CA LEU A 188 7.77 11.65 4.47
C LEU A 188 7.65 11.01 5.86
N HIS A 189 8.25 11.60 6.89
CA HIS A 189 8.21 11.05 8.26
C HIS A 189 7.99 12.14 9.32
N ARG A 190 7.76 11.75 10.59
CA ARG A 190 7.36 12.68 11.68
C ARG A 190 6.07 13.44 11.36
N PHE A 191 5.03 12.69 10.97
CA PHE A 191 3.66 13.22 10.90
C PHE A 191 3.22 13.69 12.30
N PRO A 192 2.31 14.70 12.37
CA PRO A 192 1.77 15.19 13.64
C PRO A 192 1.00 14.12 14.43
#